data_AF-A0A6G5QHK0-F1
#
_entry.id   AF-A0A6G5QHK0-F1
#
_cell.length_a   1.000
_cell.length_b   1.000
_cell.length_c   1.000
_cell.angle_alpha   90.00
_cell.angle_beta   90.00
_cell.angle_gamma   90.00
#
_symmetry.space_group_name_H-M   'P 1'
#
loop_
_entity.id
_entity.type
_entity.pdbx_description
1 polymer ?
#
loop_
_entity_poly.entity_id
_entity_poly.type
_entity_poly.pdbx_seq_one_letter_code
_entity_poly.pdbx_strand_id
1 'polypeptide(L)'
;MLKKYLNDAIDTLDKLISTTEQDIANIKEAKHSAVDESVRVKTALIKQFEDTKRALDKELVKISNSDSQKNLAQMLDDEIKQKLVVMREKLELLNKKNKEYARHVVLIKNFFDSLSKEIFNPEDSEYGSDLRYKTRV
;
A
#
# COMPACT_ATOMS: atom_id res chain seq x y z
N MET A 1 -9.53 -24.29 -13.29
CA MET A 1 -10.14 -23.09 -12.68
C MET A 1 -9.34 -22.57 -11.49
N LEU A 2 -9.13 -23.36 -10.43
CA LEU A 2 -8.34 -22.94 -9.25
C LEU A 2 -6.92 -22.42 -9.59
N LYS A 3 -6.17 -23.14 -10.45
CA LYS A 3 -4.85 -22.70 -10.94
C LYS A 3 -4.90 -21.33 -11.64
N LYS A 4 -5.97 -21.05 -12.37
CA LYS A 4 -6.16 -19.77 -13.06
C LYS A 4 -6.35 -18.64 -12.05
N TYR A 5 -7.23 -18.81 -11.06
CA TYR A 5 -7.42 -17.82 -10.00
C TYR A 5 -6.15 -17.58 -9.17
N LEU A 6 -5.36 -18.63 -8.92
CA LEU A 6 -4.05 -18.48 -8.26
C LEU A 6 -3.07 -17.68 -9.09
N ASN A 7 -2.95 -17.96 -10.39
CA ASN A 7 -2.08 -17.19 -11.28
C ASN A 7 -2.54 -15.73 -11.37
N ASP A 8 -3.84 -15.50 -11.58
CA ASP A 8 -4.41 -14.16 -11.67
C ASP A 8 -4.19 -13.35 -10.37
N ALA A 9 -4.30 -14.01 -9.21
CA ALA A 9 -4.01 -13.39 -7.91
C ALA A 9 -2.51 -13.07 -7.76
N ILE A 10 -1.62 -13.99 -8.13
CA ILE A 10 -0.16 -13.82 -8.09
C ILE A 10 0.28 -12.66 -9.00
N ASP A 11 -0.25 -12.59 -10.22
CA ASP A 11 0.06 -11.53 -11.19
C ASP A 11 -0.44 -10.16 -10.71
N THR A 12 -1.61 -10.14 -10.05
CA THR A 12 -2.15 -8.91 -9.46
C THR A 12 -1.27 -8.43 -8.30
N LEU A 13 -0.77 -9.35 -7.47
CA LEU A 13 0.18 -9.03 -6.39
C LEU A 13 1.51 -8.50 -6.92
N ASP A 14 2.05 -9.08 -8.01
CA ASP A 14 3.26 -8.56 -8.64
C ASP A 14 3.10 -7.13 -9.14
N LYS A 15 1.96 -6.84 -9.77
CA LYS A 15 1.64 -5.48 -10.21
C LYS A 15 1.56 -4.52 -9.03
N LEU A 16 0.90 -4.92 -7.92
CA LEU A 16 0.83 -4.10 -6.71
C LEU A 16 2.21 -3.85 -6.08
N ILE A 17 3.08 -4.86 -6.05
CA ILE A 17 4.46 -4.73 -5.56
C ILE A 17 5.23 -3.77 -6.46
N SER A 18 5.20 -3.99 -7.77
CA SER A 18 5.92 -3.16 -8.75
C SER A 18 5.49 -1.70 -8.68
N THR A 19 4.18 -1.42 -8.61
CA THR A 19 3.67 -0.05 -8.47
C THR A 19 4.12 0.58 -7.15
N THR A 20 4.11 -0.18 -6.04
CA THR A 20 4.57 0.29 -4.73
C THR A 20 6.07 0.60 -4.71
N GLU A 21 6.88 -0.24 -5.37
CA GLU A 21 8.33 0.01 -5.52
C GLU A 21 8.61 1.24 -6.37
N GLN A 22 7.85 1.42 -7.44
CA GLN A 22 7.93 2.60 -8.29
C GLN A 22 7.52 3.86 -7.52
N ASP A 23 6.51 3.80 -6.66
CA ASP A 23 6.15 4.91 -5.78
C ASP A 23 7.27 5.26 -4.80
N ILE A 24 7.94 4.25 -4.21
CA ILE A 24 9.11 4.48 -3.35
C ILE A 24 10.23 5.18 -4.13
N ALA A 25 10.49 4.77 -5.37
CA ALA A 25 11.49 5.39 -6.23
C ALA A 25 11.11 6.84 -6.59
N ASN A 26 9.86 7.07 -7.01
CA ASN A 26 9.35 8.40 -7.32
C ASN A 26 9.42 9.34 -6.11
N ILE A 27 9.13 8.83 -4.92
CA ILE A 27 9.28 9.57 -3.67
C ILE A 27 10.74 9.99 -3.44
N LYS A 28 11.70 9.08 -3.63
CA LYS A 28 13.14 9.37 -3.49
C LYS A 28 13.63 10.40 -4.52
N GLU A 29 13.04 10.40 -5.71
CA GLU A 29 13.35 11.34 -6.79
C GLU A 29 12.51 12.64 -6.75
N ALA A 30 11.69 12.85 -5.71
CA ALA A 30 10.78 13.99 -5.57
C ALA A 30 9.77 14.16 -6.73
N LYS A 31 9.40 13.07 -7.41
CA LYS A 31 8.43 13.04 -8.52
C LYS A 31 7.00 12.79 -8.00
N HIS A 32 6.37 13.83 -7.45
CA HIS A 32 5.05 13.72 -6.83
C HIS A 32 3.85 13.73 -7.81
N SER A 33 4.07 14.05 -9.08
CA SER A 33 3.02 14.12 -10.11
C SER A 33 2.36 12.76 -10.43
N ALA A 34 3.00 11.65 -10.09
CA ALA A 34 2.51 10.29 -10.37
C ALA A 34 1.69 9.66 -9.24
N VAL A 35 1.55 10.34 -8.09
CA VAL A 35 0.94 9.75 -6.88
C VAL A 35 -0.56 9.48 -7.08
N ASP A 36 -1.30 10.41 -7.67
CA ASP A 36 -2.75 10.26 -7.85
C ASP A 36 -3.11 9.11 -8.79
N GLU A 37 -2.40 8.98 -9.90
CA GLU A 37 -2.61 7.87 -10.84
C GLU A 37 -2.21 6.54 -10.22
N SER A 38 -1.10 6.51 -9.47
CA SER A 38 -0.69 5.32 -8.71
C SER A 38 -1.74 4.88 -7.69
N VAL A 39 -2.38 5.82 -6.98
CA VAL A 39 -3.46 5.51 -6.03
C VAL A 39 -4.67 4.90 -6.76
N ARG A 40 -5.07 5.45 -7.91
CA ARG A 40 -6.16 4.90 -8.72
C ARG A 40 -5.85 3.48 -9.20
N VAL A 41 -4.68 3.26 -9.76
CA VAL A 41 -4.22 1.94 -10.24
C VAL A 41 -4.18 0.92 -9.10
N LYS A 42 -3.58 1.28 -7.95
CA LYS A 42 -3.51 0.38 -6.78
C LYS A 42 -4.90 0.03 -6.25
N THR A 43 -5.81 1.01 -6.19
CA THR A 43 -7.19 0.76 -5.72
C THR A 43 -7.93 -0.23 -6.63
N ALA A 44 -7.76 -0.10 -7.94
CA ALA A 44 -8.34 -1.05 -8.91
C ALA A 44 -7.74 -2.45 -8.76
N LEU A 45 -6.41 -2.55 -8.60
CA LEU A 45 -5.71 -3.83 -8.41
C LEU A 45 -6.09 -4.51 -7.09
N ILE A 46 -6.26 -3.75 -5.99
CA ILE A 46 -6.74 -4.30 -4.70
C ILE A 46 -8.12 -4.92 -4.88
N LYS A 47 -9.04 -4.21 -5.53
CA LYS A 47 -10.39 -4.72 -5.79
C LYS A 47 -10.35 -6.00 -6.63
N GLN A 48 -9.55 -6.01 -7.69
CA GLN A 48 -9.36 -7.19 -8.53
C GLN A 48 -8.79 -8.38 -7.73
N PHE A 49 -7.84 -8.13 -6.83
CA PHE A 49 -7.28 -9.15 -5.95
C PHE A 49 -8.33 -9.69 -4.97
N GLU A 50 -9.13 -8.82 -4.35
CA GLU A 50 -10.20 -9.23 -3.42
C GLU A 50 -11.26 -10.09 -4.11
N ASP A 51 -11.68 -9.72 -5.32
CA ASP A 51 -12.64 -10.48 -6.11
C ASP A 51 -12.07 -11.85 -6.50
N THR A 52 -10.80 -11.89 -6.91
CA THR A 52 -10.10 -13.13 -7.25
C THR A 52 -9.93 -14.03 -6.02
N LYS A 53 -9.57 -13.46 -4.85
CA LYS A 53 -9.49 -14.18 -3.58
C LYS A 53 -10.84 -14.80 -3.20
N ARG A 54 -11.93 -14.04 -3.31
CA ARG A 54 -13.28 -14.55 -3.03
C ARG A 54 -13.67 -15.70 -3.95
N ALA A 55 -13.29 -15.62 -5.24
CA ALA A 55 -13.51 -16.72 -6.18
C ALA A 55 -12.69 -17.96 -5.80
N LEU A 56 -11.43 -17.76 -5.39
CA LEU A 56 -10.53 -18.81 -4.90
C LEU A 56 -11.09 -19.50 -3.65
N ASP A 57 -11.51 -18.73 -2.65
CA ASP A 57 -12.09 -19.24 -1.40
C ASP A 57 -13.36 -20.07 -1.68
N LYS A 58 -14.23 -19.60 -2.59
CA LYS A 58 -15.42 -20.35 -3.01
C LYS A 58 -15.09 -21.69 -3.66
N GLU A 59 -14.07 -21.73 -4.52
CA GLU A 59 -13.64 -22.98 -5.15
C GLU A 59 -12.97 -23.92 -4.16
N LEU A 60 -12.19 -23.42 -3.20
CA LEU A 60 -11.61 -24.23 -2.11
C LEU A 60 -12.70 -24.85 -1.22
N VAL A 61 -13.75 -24.10 -0.88
CA VAL A 61 -14.90 -24.62 -0.10
C VAL A 61 -15.70 -25.65 -0.90
N LYS A 62 -15.85 -25.49 -2.22
CA LYS A 62 -16.47 -26.53 -3.05
C LYS A 62 -15.66 -27.83 -3.05
N ILE A 63 -14.34 -27.72 -3.12
CA ILE A 63 -13.43 -28.88 -3.07
C ILE A 63 -13.50 -29.53 -1.68
N SER A 64 -13.58 -28.76 -0.58
CA SER A 64 -13.71 -29.32 0.76
C SER A 64 -15.02 -30.05 1.01
N ASN A 65 -16.11 -29.60 0.38
CA ASN A 65 -17.45 -30.15 0.59
C ASN A 65 -17.78 -31.33 -0.33
N SER A 66 -16.96 -31.61 -1.35
CA SER A 66 -17.23 -32.66 -2.34
C SER A 66 -16.71 -34.05 -1.96
N ASP A 67 -15.77 -34.16 -1.01
CA ASP A 67 -15.28 -35.43 -0.49
C ASP A 67 -15.08 -35.35 1.03
N SER A 68 -16.05 -35.82 1.82
CA SER A 68 -16.02 -35.75 3.29
C SER A 68 -14.95 -36.65 3.95
N GLN A 69 -14.20 -37.44 3.17
CA GLN A 69 -13.21 -38.40 3.66
C GLN A 69 -11.76 -38.09 3.26
N LYS A 70 -11.49 -37.10 2.41
CA LYS A 70 -10.12 -36.75 1.99
C LYS A 70 -9.72 -35.39 2.54
N ASN A 71 -8.54 -35.34 3.14
CA ASN A 71 -7.98 -34.10 3.67
C ASN A 71 -7.70 -33.14 2.49
N LEU A 72 -8.02 -31.85 2.62
CA LEU A 72 -7.89 -30.87 1.50
C LEU A 72 -6.50 -30.92 0.84
N ALA A 73 -5.46 -31.16 1.64
CA ALA A 73 -4.08 -31.31 1.20
C ALA A 73 -3.82 -32.53 0.30
N GLN A 74 -4.66 -33.55 0.33
CA GLN A 74 -4.61 -34.73 -0.54
C GLN A 74 -5.39 -34.53 -1.84
N MET A 75 -6.29 -33.55 -1.90
CA MET A 75 -7.08 -33.23 -3.10
C MET A 75 -6.43 -32.14 -3.97
N LEU A 76 -5.46 -31.41 -3.42
CA LEU A 76 -4.71 -30.39 -4.14
C LEU A 76 -3.42 -30.97 -4.70
N ASP A 77 -3.21 -30.83 -6.01
CA ASP A 77 -1.94 -31.14 -6.66
C ASP A 77 -0.80 -30.32 -6.07
N ASP A 78 0.42 -30.85 -6.09
CA ASP A 78 1.61 -30.18 -5.54
C ASP A 78 1.90 -28.83 -6.21
N GLU A 79 1.55 -28.67 -7.49
CA GLU A 79 1.65 -27.38 -8.19
C GLU A 79 0.73 -26.31 -7.58
N ILE A 80 -0.46 -26.69 -7.11
CA ILE A 80 -1.42 -25.77 -6.49
C ILE A 80 -0.92 -25.35 -5.11
N LYS A 81 -0.36 -26.30 -4.35
CA LYS A 81 0.28 -26.02 -3.05
C LYS A 81 1.45 -25.06 -3.21
N GLN A 82 2.31 -25.28 -4.20
CA GLN A 82 3.42 -24.37 -4.52
C GLN A 82 2.91 -22.96 -4.85
N LYS A 83 1.87 -22.84 -5.69
CA LYS A 83 1.28 -21.52 -6.02
C LYS A 83 0.68 -20.82 -4.80
N LEU A 84 0.08 -21.55 -3.86
CA LEU A 84 -0.41 -20.98 -2.60
C LEU A 84 0.74 -20.45 -1.72
N VAL A 85 1.86 -21.17 -1.66
CA VAL A 85 3.07 -20.72 -0.96
C VAL A 85 3.60 -19.43 -1.60
N VAL A 86 3.75 -19.41 -2.93
CA VAL A 86 4.21 -18.23 -3.68
C VAL A 86 3.28 -17.03 -3.45
N MET A 87 1.96 -17.23 -3.49
CA MET A 87 0.98 -16.18 -3.22
C MET A 87 1.16 -15.61 -1.81
N ARG A 88 1.40 -16.46 -0.80
CA ARG A 88 1.67 -16.02 0.57
C ARG A 88 2.95 -15.19 0.67
N GLU A 89 4.05 -15.66 0.08
CA GLU A 89 5.32 -14.94 0.07
C GLU A 89 5.18 -13.55 -0.57
N LYS A 90 4.43 -13.44 -1.67
CA LYS A 90 4.16 -12.15 -2.32
C LYS A 90 3.32 -11.21 -1.46
N LEU A 91 2.34 -11.72 -0.71
CA LEU A 91 1.60 -10.91 0.25
C LEU A 91 2.50 -10.36 1.37
N GLU A 92 3.41 -11.19 1.89
CA GLU A 92 4.38 -10.79 2.91
C GLU A 92 5.34 -9.71 2.35
N LEU A 93 5.80 -9.87 1.11
CA LEU A 93 6.62 -8.89 0.40
C LEU A 93 5.87 -7.57 0.17
N LEU A 94 4.64 -7.62 -0.32
CA LEU A 94 3.79 -6.44 -0.51
C LEU A 94 3.60 -5.68 0.81
N ASN A 95 3.31 -6.37 1.91
CA ASN A 95 3.19 -5.75 3.23
C ASN A 95 4.50 -5.06 3.66
N LYS A 96 5.65 -5.71 3.44
CA LYS A 96 6.97 -5.12 3.74
C LYS A 96 7.22 -3.84 2.94
N LYS A 97 6.96 -3.87 1.63
CA LYS A 97 7.14 -2.71 0.74
C LYS A 97 6.17 -1.59 1.06
N ASN A 98 4.93 -1.90 1.38
CA ASN A 98 3.94 -0.89 1.78
C ASN A 98 4.33 -0.20 3.10
N LYS A 99 4.88 -0.94 4.07
CA LYS A 99 5.45 -0.36 5.30
C LYS A 99 6.63 0.57 5.00
N GLU A 100 7.50 0.19 4.07
CA GLU A 100 8.62 1.01 3.64
C GLU A 100 8.13 2.31 2.98
N TYR A 101 7.18 2.22 2.05
CA TYR A 101 6.53 3.37 1.42
C TYR A 101 5.94 4.33 2.45
N ALA A 102 5.14 3.82 3.39
CA ALA A 102 4.52 4.63 4.45
C ALA A 102 5.55 5.39 5.29
N ARG A 103 6.70 4.77 5.61
CA ARG A 103 7.79 5.45 6.32
C ARG A 103 8.37 6.62 5.53
N HIS A 104 8.59 6.46 4.23
CA HIS A 104 9.12 7.53 3.38
C HIS A 104 8.13 8.70 3.27
N VAL A 105 6.83 8.41 3.11
CA VAL A 105 5.77 9.44 3.09
C VAL A 105 5.77 10.25 4.39
N VAL A 106 5.85 9.60 5.55
CA VAL A 106 5.87 10.28 6.87
C VAL A 106 7.13 11.12 7.04
N LEU A 107 8.30 10.60 6.65
CA LEU A 107 9.57 11.34 6.74
C LEU A 107 9.53 12.64 5.91
N ILE A 108 9.02 12.56 4.69
CA ILE A 108 8.90 13.73 3.80
C ILE A 108 7.89 14.73 4.33
N LYS A 109 6.74 14.26 4.82
CA LYS A 109 5.77 15.13 5.48
C LYS A 109 6.42 15.88 6.65
N ASN A 110 7.15 15.19 7.51
CA ASN A 110 7.81 15.81 8.65
C ASN A 110 8.90 16.81 8.22
N PHE A 111 9.65 16.51 7.16
CA PHE A 111 10.63 17.43 6.59
C PHE A 111 9.97 18.71 6.04
N PHE A 112 8.89 18.59 5.26
CA PHE A 112 8.12 19.73 4.79
C PHE A 112 7.49 20.53 5.94
N ASP A 113 6.95 19.85 6.95
CA ASP A 113 6.39 20.49 8.14
C ASP A 113 7.49 21.26 8.91
N SER A 114 8.70 20.71 9.03
CA SER A 114 9.83 21.41 9.67
C SER A 114 10.32 22.60 8.84
N LEU A 115 10.47 22.45 7.52
CA LEU A 115 10.84 23.56 6.64
C LEU A 115 9.81 24.68 6.67
N SER A 116 8.52 24.33 6.66
CA SER A 116 7.45 25.31 6.72
C SER A 116 7.44 26.08 8.04
N LYS A 117 7.71 25.40 9.17
CA LYS A 117 7.85 26.05 10.47
C LYS A 117 9.05 26.99 10.52
N GLU A 118 10.19 26.60 9.97
CA GLU A 118 11.39 27.44 9.90
C GLU A 118 11.20 28.66 8.98
N ILE A 119 10.56 28.48 7.82
CA ILE A 119 10.36 29.55 6.83
C ILE A 119 9.24 30.52 7.22
N PHE A 120 8.15 30.00 7.79
CA PHE A 120 6.95 30.78 8.11
C PHE A 120 6.78 31.03 9.61
N ASN A 121 7.87 30.97 10.37
CA ASN A 121 7.84 31.07 11.83
C ASN A 121 7.14 32.38 12.25
N PRO A 122 5.96 32.32 12.90
CA PRO A 122 5.19 33.51 13.26
C PRO A 122 5.75 34.25 14.49
N GLU A 123 6.81 33.74 15.12
CA GLU A 123 7.46 34.36 16.29
C GLU A 123 8.33 35.58 15.93
N ASP A 124 8.66 35.80 14.64
CA ASP A 124 9.46 36.95 14.19
C ASP A 124 8.63 38.13 13.63
N SER A 125 7.30 38.11 13.76
CA SER A 125 6.49 39.31 13.48
C SER A 125 6.26 40.14 14.74
N GLU A 126 7.35 40.59 15.38
CA GLU A 126 7.34 41.66 16.38
C GLU A 126 7.19 43.03 15.68
N TYR A 127 6.14 43.20 14.88
CA TYR A 127 5.71 44.50 14.35
C TYR A 127 4.29 44.77 14.87
N GLY A 128 4.16 44.98 16.18
CA GLY A 128 2.85 45.26 16.78
C GLY A 128 2.80 45.76 18.23
N SER A 129 3.94 45.98 18.90
CA SER A 129 3.95 46.28 20.34
C SER A 129 4.83 47.46 20.75
N ASP A 130 5.00 48.47 19.89
CA ASP A 130 5.54 49.76 20.34
C ASP A 130 4.81 50.97 19.74
N LEU A 131 3.62 51.24 20.26
CA LEU A 131 3.09 52.60 20.29
C LEU A 131 2.66 52.94 21.72
N ARG A 132 3.67 53.13 22.56
CA ARG A 132 3.58 53.95 23.78
C ARG A 132 3.22 55.39 23.42
N TYR A 133 1.94 55.68 23.19
CA TYR A 133 1.48 57.06 23.31
C TYR A 133 1.22 57.38 24.78
N LYS A 134 2.24 57.98 25.40
CA LYS A 134 2.06 58.95 26.48
C LYS A 134 0.97 59.94 26.06
N THR A 135 -0.09 60.06 26.86
CA THR A 135 -0.80 61.32 26.98
C THR A 135 -1.04 61.60 28.45
N ARG A 136 -0.06 62.30 29.04
CA ARG A 136 -0.27 63.24 30.14
C ARG A 136 -0.92 64.47 29.49
N VAL A 137 -2.15 64.81 29.82
CA VAL A 137 -2.58 66.14 30.32
C VAL A 137 -3.83 65.93 31.16
#